data_AF-A0A9D5TD91-F1
#
_entry.id   AF-A0A9D5TD91-F1
#
_cell.length_a   1.000
_cell.length_b   1.000
_cell.length_c   1.000
_cell.angle_alpha   90.00
_cell.angle_beta   90.00
_cell.angle_gamma   90.00
#
_symmetry.space_group_name_H-M   'P 1'
#
loop_
_entity.id
_entity.type
_entity.pdbx_description
1 polymer ?
#
loop_
_entity_poly.entity_id
_entity_poly.type
_entity_poly.pdbx_seq_one_letter_code
_entity_poly.pdbx_strand_id
1 'polypeptide(L)'
;MVIDALKEKLEKREKIFSTMLCHLGFTKLPGLYKSCGLDMLVMDLEHGSFNPETIGDFLQMCNQVGLPVITRVQDCEYHCISKPIDMGADGVLIPRTESMEQVETAISSMRFYPYGKKGVGGRGLLRPGEDVDAFNKNRLLFLQIESKLGTDLLDEMLTKYGDQIAGIIIGPNDMAVSMGCGLNINAEPVVENIRKTIAICDKHQKSIGIFMDDDKVAERWYMEGMNIFWVGVEETHLAMELKRNRSRIDSFRKDEVAKPFEGYLTTKPWEAYMEPFRIFGNLYFVGNRYVSSHVIDTGDGLILLDSNYPQCTYLVTEGMRKLGLDPMDIKYILHSHGHYDHIGGTKALVELTGAKTIIGKADAPYVDGTVELTWAQELGFEYIEQFKPDILLEDGDVFTCGKTSIRAVSTPGHTEGTMSYFFNVDDGVNTYTAAMFGGAGVNSMTNGFLQARGLPLSLRDTFRQSLDKVRNEKVDILIGNHPGDVDTAGKWARMKNGEPNPFIDTTALDRRLAYITKQFEDMIASGV
;
A
#
# COMPACT_ATOMS: atom_id res chain seq x y z
N MET A 1 -29.56 23.45 19.79
CA MET A 1 -29.37 23.61 18.32
C MET A 1 -28.11 22.85 17.90
N VAL A 2 -27.88 22.58 16.61
CA VAL A 2 -26.69 21.83 16.15
C VAL A 2 -25.37 22.51 16.58
N ILE A 3 -25.36 23.85 16.64
CA ILE A 3 -24.21 24.63 17.14
C ILE A 3 -23.93 24.34 18.61
N ASP A 4 -24.97 24.23 19.44
CA ASP A 4 -24.80 23.95 20.88
C ASP A 4 -24.18 22.56 21.09
N ALA A 5 -24.58 21.58 20.28
CA ALA A 5 -23.96 20.26 20.32
C ALA A 5 -22.49 20.30 19.91
N LEU A 6 -22.14 21.06 18.86
CA LEU A 6 -20.73 21.24 18.47
C LEU A 6 -19.91 21.94 19.56
N LYS A 7 -20.46 22.99 20.20
CA LYS A 7 -19.80 23.66 21.33
C LYS A 7 -19.58 22.74 22.50
N GLU A 8 -20.59 21.97 22.88
CA GLU A 8 -20.49 21.00 23.98
C GLU A 8 -19.36 19.99 23.71
N LYS A 9 -19.27 19.49 22.47
CA LYS A 9 -18.15 18.63 22.07
C LYS A 9 -16.79 19.34 22.17
N LEU A 10 -16.70 20.59 21.71
CA LEU A 10 -15.46 21.39 21.78
C LEU A 10 -15.05 21.70 23.23
N GLU A 11 -16.00 22.00 24.11
CA GLU A 11 -15.76 22.28 25.55
C GLU A 11 -15.32 21.01 26.29
N LYS A 12 -15.93 19.87 25.97
CA LYS A 12 -15.55 18.55 26.52
C LYS A 12 -14.32 17.94 25.84
N ARG A 13 -13.79 18.59 24.81
CA ARG A 13 -12.70 18.09 23.96
C ARG A 13 -12.97 16.70 23.40
N GLU A 14 -14.23 16.44 23.03
CA GLU A 14 -14.61 15.25 22.27
C GLU A 14 -14.00 15.29 20.87
N LYS A 15 -13.96 14.14 20.19
CA LYS A 15 -13.45 14.06 18.82
C LYS A 15 -14.36 14.83 17.87
N ILE A 16 -13.76 15.74 17.11
CA ILE A 16 -14.42 16.55 16.07
C ILE A 16 -13.86 16.12 14.71
N PHE A 17 -14.74 15.65 13.83
CA PHE A 17 -14.40 15.30 12.45
C PHE A 17 -14.77 16.42 11.48
N SER A 18 -13.79 16.90 10.71
CA SER A 18 -13.92 18.03 9.78
C SER A 18 -13.08 17.83 8.51
N THR A 19 -13.47 18.50 7.43
CA THR A 19 -12.72 18.58 6.16
C THR A 19 -12.74 20.03 5.67
N MET A 20 -11.86 20.37 4.72
CA MET A 20 -11.89 21.65 4.01
C MET A 20 -12.57 21.53 2.63
N LEU A 21 -13.24 22.61 2.20
CA LEU A 21 -13.61 22.85 0.80
C LEU A 21 -12.82 24.05 0.25
N CYS A 22 -12.25 23.90 -0.95
CA CYS A 22 -11.48 24.94 -1.64
C CYS A 22 -12.09 25.38 -2.99
N HIS A 23 -12.73 24.45 -3.71
CA HIS A 23 -13.06 24.60 -5.13
C HIS A 23 -14.47 24.11 -5.50
N LEU A 24 -14.99 23.05 -4.88
CA LEU A 24 -16.27 22.43 -5.28
C LEU A 24 -17.47 22.93 -4.46
N GLY A 25 -18.06 24.06 -4.88
CA GLY A 25 -19.17 24.73 -4.19
C GLY A 25 -20.57 24.24 -4.54
N PHE A 26 -20.77 22.95 -4.87
CA PHE A 26 -22.08 22.47 -5.31
C PHE A 26 -23.06 22.33 -4.15
N THR A 27 -24.22 23.00 -4.23
CA THR A 27 -25.19 23.11 -3.14
C THR A 27 -25.85 21.79 -2.70
N LYS A 28 -25.66 20.67 -3.42
CA LYS A 28 -26.12 19.36 -2.93
C LYS A 28 -25.13 18.65 -2.01
N LEU A 29 -23.88 19.10 -1.95
CA LEU A 29 -22.83 18.45 -1.16
C LEU A 29 -23.02 18.54 0.37
N PRO A 30 -23.58 19.61 0.98
CA PRO A 30 -23.75 19.68 2.43
C PRO A 30 -24.48 18.48 3.03
N GLY A 31 -25.54 17.99 2.37
CA GLY A 31 -26.27 16.80 2.81
C GLY A 31 -25.40 15.53 2.77
N LEU A 32 -24.55 15.38 1.74
CA LEU A 32 -23.59 14.28 1.63
C LEU A 32 -22.56 14.34 2.75
N TYR A 33 -21.92 15.50 2.97
CA TYR A 33 -20.94 15.69 4.05
C TYR A 33 -21.54 15.38 5.42
N LYS A 34 -22.77 15.85 5.69
CA LYS A 34 -23.47 15.50 6.92
C LYS A 34 -23.72 13.99 7.05
N SER A 35 -24.10 13.31 5.97
CA SER A 35 -24.32 11.86 5.99
C SER A 35 -23.04 11.04 6.23
N CYS A 36 -21.87 11.60 5.92
CA CYS A 36 -20.57 11.03 6.23
C CYS A 36 -20.15 11.22 7.70
N GLY A 37 -20.97 11.89 8.52
CA GLY A 37 -20.72 12.07 9.95
C GLY A 37 -19.81 13.25 10.30
N LEU A 38 -19.68 14.25 9.42
CA LEU A 38 -18.93 15.45 9.75
C LEU A 38 -19.60 16.25 10.87
N ASP A 39 -18.80 16.65 11.86
CA ASP A 39 -19.21 17.52 12.95
C ASP A 39 -19.22 19.00 12.53
N MET A 40 -18.28 19.37 11.65
CA MET A 40 -18.22 20.69 11.03
C MET A 40 -17.55 20.62 9.66
N LEU A 41 -17.73 21.67 8.86
CA LEU A 41 -17.08 21.87 7.58
C LEU A 41 -16.28 23.17 7.59
N VAL A 42 -15.07 23.16 7.02
CA VAL A 42 -14.31 24.40 6.81
C VAL A 42 -14.43 24.84 5.36
N MET A 43 -14.97 26.03 5.13
CA MET A 43 -15.03 26.69 3.83
C MET A 43 -13.81 27.60 3.67
N ASP A 44 -12.95 27.34 2.70
CA ASP A 44 -11.73 28.10 2.52
C ASP A 44 -11.90 29.27 1.54
N LEU A 45 -11.82 30.49 2.06
CA LEU A 45 -11.80 31.71 1.25
C LEU A 45 -10.40 32.33 1.13
N GLU A 46 -9.40 31.75 1.78
CA GLU A 46 -8.03 32.26 1.78
C GLU A 46 -7.24 31.73 0.58
N HIS A 47 -7.19 30.40 0.43
CA HIS A 47 -6.46 29.73 -0.65
C HIS A 47 -7.40 29.10 -1.68
N GLY A 48 -8.66 28.86 -1.31
CA GLY A 48 -9.71 28.39 -2.20
C GLY A 48 -10.09 29.38 -3.30
N SER A 49 -10.76 28.89 -4.33
CA SER A 49 -11.22 29.68 -5.48
C SER A 49 -12.62 30.29 -5.29
N PHE A 50 -13.15 30.23 -4.06
CA PHE A 50 -14.49 30.68 -3.77
C PHE A 50 -14.60 32.20 -3.69
N ASN A 51 -15.75 32.71 -4.11
CA ASN A 51 -16.13 34.10 -3.96
C ASN A 51 -17.49 34.20 -3.22
N PRO A 52 -17.86 35.40 -2.75
CA PRO A 52 -19.12 35.64 -2.05
C PRO A 52 -20.39 35.13 -2.77
N GLU A 53 -20.43 35.20 -4.10
CA GLU A 53 -21.57 34.73 -4.90
C GLU A 53 -21.72 33.21 -4.85
N THR A 54 -20.60 32.49 -4.98
CA THR A 54 -20.58 31.01 -4.98
C THR A 54 -20.94 30.41 -3.62
N ILE A 55 -20.50 31.03 -2.52
CA ILE A 55 -20.65 30.42 -1.18
C ILE A 55 -21.99 30.72 -0.51
N GLY A 56 -22.68 31.79 -0.89
CA GLY A 56 -23.92 32.22 -0.22
C GLY A 56 -24.96 31.10 -0.16
N ASP A 57 -25.30 30.51 -1.30
CA ASP A 57 -26.26 29.41 -1.37
C ASP A 57 -25.76 28.14 -0.67
N PHE A 58 -24.46 27.89 -0.70
CA PHE A 58 -23.85 26.73 -0.04
C PHE A 58 -23.97 26.84 1.49
N LEU A 59 -23.65 28.01 2.05
CA LEU A 59 -23.78 28.29 3.49
C LEU A 59 -25.24 28.20 3.94
N GLN A 60 -26.17 28.71 3.13
CA GLN A 60 -27.61 28.55 3.41
C GLN A 60 -28.03 27.09 3.40
N MET A 61 -27.53 26.27 2.48
CA MET A 61 -27.82 24.84 2.48
C MET A 61 -27.23 24.13 3.71
N CYS A 62 -26.01 24.46 4.12
CA CYS A 62 -25.41 23.94 5.37
C CYS A 62 -26.33 24.20 6.57
N ASN A 63 -26.90 25.40 6.65
CA ASN A 63 -27.88 25.76 7.67
C ASN A 63 -29.16 24.90 7.59
N GLN A 64 -29.71 24.69 6.39
CA GLN A 64 -30.93 23.89 6.19
C GLN A 64 -30.72 22.42 6.55
N VAL A 65 -29.58 21.83 6.17
CA VAL A 65 -29.28 20.43 6.51
C VAL A 65 -28.77 20.28 7.94
N GLY A 66 -28.45 21.39 8.64
CA GLY A 66 -27.90 21.39 9.98
C GLY A 66 -26.50 20.79 10.04
N LEU A 67 -25.60 21.27 9.18
CA LEU A 67 -24.15 21.02 9.18
C LEU A 67 -23.45 22.33 9.57
N PRO A 68 -22.73 22.40 10.70
CA PRO A 68 -21.98 23.59 11.07
C PRO A 68 -20.90 23.92 10.04
N VAL A 69 -20.76 25.20 9.69
CA VAL A 69 -19.76 25.64 8.72
C VAL A 69 -18.93 26.81 9.26
N ILE A 70 -17.62 26.63 9.24
CA ILE A 70 -16.61 27.61 9.65
C ILE A 70 -15.93 28.13 8.40
N THR A 71 -15.89 29.44 8.22
CA THR A 71 -15.22 30.03 7.07
C THR A 71 -13.80 30.46 7.43
N ARG A 72 -12.79 29.90 6.77
CA ARG A 72 -11.43 30.45 6.81
C ARG A 72 -11.41 31.71 5.96
N VAL A 73 -11.23 32.86 6.60
CA VAL A 73 -11.30 34.18 5.96
C VAL A 73 -9.96 34.54 5.31
N GLN A 74 -9.96 35.46 4.36
CA GLN A 74 -8.73 35.92 3.69
C GLN A 74 -7.74 36.57 4.67
N ASP A 75 -8.27 37.36 5.60
CA ASP A 75 -7.49 38.13 6.57
C ASP A 75 -8.38 38.54 7.76
N CYS A 76 -7.74 39.02 8.83
CA CYS A 76 -8.41 39.46 10.06
C CYS A 76 -8.97 40.89 9.95
N GLU A 77 -9.78 41.13 8.92
CA GLU A 77 -10.40 42.43 8.64
C GLU A 77 -11.91 42.38 8.81
N TYR A 78 -12.53 43.48 9.25
CA TYR A 78 -13.98 43.52 9.53
C TYR A 78 -14.82 43.01 8.35
N HIS A 79 -14.49 43.42 7.13
CA HIS A 79 -15.25 43.09 5.94
C HIS A 79 -15.03 41.63 5.48
N CYS A 80 -13.84 41.07 5.71
CA CYS A 80 -13.54 39.65 5.48
C CYS A 80 -14.30 38.75 6.46
N ILE A 81 -14.47 39.20 7.70
CA ILE A 81 -15.13 38.43 8.78
C ILE A 81 -16.65 38.60 8.73
N SER A 82 -17.16 39.82 8.63
CA SER A 82 -18.60 40.09 8.70
C SER A 82 -19.35 39.48 7.52
N LYS A 83 -18.75 39.47 6.32
CA LYS A 83 -19.42 39.09 5.07
C LYS A 83 -19.83 37.61 5.01
N PRO A 84 -18.96 36.62 5.34
CA PRO A 84 -19.38 35.22 5.45
C PRO A 84 -20.44 34.99 6.54
N ILE A 85 -20.35 35.71 7.66
CA ILE A 85 -21.36 35.62 8.73
C ILE A 85 -22.73 36.13 8.23
N ASP A 86 -22.78 37.21 7.43
CA ASP A 86 -24.03 37.69 6.80
C ASP A 86 -24.65 36.65 5.84
N MET A 87 -23.82 35.78 5.27
CA MET A 87 -24.22 34.68 4.39
C MET A 87 -24.61 33.41 5.15
N GLY A 88 -24.46 33.40 6.47
CA GLY A 88 -24.88 32.30 7.32
C GLY A 88 -23.78 31.34 7.73
N ALA A 89 -22.50 31.75 7.69
CA ALA A 89 -21.44 30.99 8.37
C ALA A 89 -21.67 30.99 9.91
N ASP A 90 -21.42 29.84 10.54
CA ASP A 90 -21.57 29.68 11.99
C ASP A 90 -20.37 30.23 12.77
N GLY A 91 -19.25 30.43 12.07
CA GLY A 91 -18.02 30.92 12.66
C GLY A 91 -16.96 31.22 11.62
N VAL A 92 -15.82 31.69 12.10
CA VAL A 92 -14.64 31.96 11.27
C VAL A 92 -13.39 31.32 11.83
N LEU A 93 -12.47 30.97 10.94
CA LEU A 93 -11.09 30.62 11.24
C LEU A 93 -10.21 31.77 10.78
N ILE A 94 -9.47 32.38 11.72
CA ILE A 94 -8.58 33.52 11.43
C ILE A 94 -7.19 32.99 11.07
N PRO A 95 -6.71 33.17 9.82
CA PRO A 95 -5.36 32.78 9.44
C PRO A 95 -4.31 33.68 10.12
N ARG A 96 -3.05 33.25 10.16
CA ARG A 96 -1.88 34.02 10.61
C ARG A 96 -2.13 34.80 11.91
N THR A 97 -2.67 34.15 12.94
CA THR A 97 -2.97 34.86 14.19
C THR A 97 -1.68 35.09 14.99
N GLU A 98 -1.22 36.33 15.03
CA GLU A 98 0.07 36.75 15.58
C GLU A 98 -0.03 38.00 16.49
N SER A 99 -1.25 38.42 16.86
CA SER A 99 -1.45 39.60 17.72
C SER A 99 -2.76 39.56 18.52
N MET A 100 -2.77 40.24 19.67
CA MET A 100 -3.99 40.42 20.48
C MET A 100 -5.05 41.26 19.76
N GLU A 101 -4.62 42.21 18.91
CA GLU A 101 -5.50 43.06 18.11
C GLU A 101 -6.30 42.25 17.07
N GLN A 102 -5.70 41.21 16.47
CA GLN A 102 -6.43 40.29 15.59
C GLN A 102 -7.56 39.58 16.35
N VAL A 103 -7.30 39.09 17.57
CA VAL A 103 -8.34 38.43 18.39
C VAL A 103 -9.48 39.40 18.74
N GLU A 104 -9.15 40.63 19.14
CA GLU A 104 -10.13 41.70 19.42
C GLU A 104 -10.96 42.08 18.18
N THR A 105 -10.30 42.18 17.03
CA THR A 105 -10.94 42.48 15.75
C THR A 105 -11.88 41.36 15.34
N ALA A 106 -11.48 40.09 15.50
CA ALA A 106 -12.32 38.95 15.17
C ALA A 106 -13.57 38.88 16.05
N ILE A 107 -13.41 38.95 17.38
CA ILE A 107 -14.52 38.94 18.33
C ILE A 107 -15.51 40.07 18.02
N SER A 108 -15.00 41.29 17.86
CA SER A 108 -15.85 42.47 17.64
C SER A 108 -16.54 42.44 16.27
N SER A 109 -15.94 41.83 15.25
CA SER A 109 -16.52 41.78 13.89
C SER A 109 -17.59 40.70 13.72
N MET A 110 -17.60 39.68 14.58
CA MET A 110 -18.58 38.58 14.54
C MET A 110 -19.85 38.86 15.35
N ARG A 111 -19.80 39.79 16.32
CA ARG A 111 -20.86 39.96 17.34
C ARG A 111 -21.51 41.34 17.27
N PHE A 112 -22.80 41.38 17.60
CA PHE A 112 -23.56 42.61 17.80
C PHE A 112 -23.20 43.28 19.14
N TYR A 113 -23.60 44.54 19.28
CA TYR A 113 -23.58 45.25 20.56
C TYR A 113 -24.28 44.44 21.65
N PRO A 114 -23.76 44.40 22.91
CA PRO A 114 -22.58 45.12 23.41
C PRO A 114 -21.24 44.41 23.19
N TYR A 115 -21.23 43.20 22.64
CA TYR A 115 -20.04 42.34 22.53
C TYR A 115 -19.17 42.66 21.31
N GLY A 116 -19.69 43.40 20.34
CA GLY A 116 -18.98 43.76 19.13
C GLY A 116 -19.61 44.91 18.36
N LYS A 117 -19.08 45.12 17.16
CA LYS A 117 -19.41 46.22 16.24
C LYS A 117 -20.04 45.72 14.93
N LYS A 118 -20.46 44.45 14.86
CA LYS A 118 -21.08 43.89 13.65
C LYS A 118 -22.33 44.68 13.26
N GLY A 119 -22.42 45.07 11.99
CA GLY A 119 -23.62 45.68 11.43
C GLY A 119 -24.74 44.66 11.21
N VAL A 120 -25.99 45.06 11.44
CA VAL A 120 -27.17 44.22 11.17
C VAL A 120 -27.49 44.27 9.67
N GLY A 121 -27.44 43.13 8.99
CA GLY A 121 -27.73 43.02 7.56
C GLY A 121 -27.67 41.58 7.05
N GLY A 122 -28.15 41.34 5.83
CA GLY A 122 -28.14 40.02 5.19
C GLY A 122 -29.35 39.14 5.54
N ARG A 123 -29.96 38.52 4.51
CA ARG A 123 -31.13 37.63 4.68
C ARG A 123 -30.77 36.22 5.18
N GLY A 124 -29.49 35.88 5.21
CA GLY A 124 -28.98 34.57 5.61
C GLY A 124 -28.29 34.54 6.98
N LEU A 125 -28.25 35.68 7.68
CA LEU A 125 -27.47 35.93 8.89
C LEU A 125 -27.93 35.10 10.10
N LEU A 126 -29.24 35.04 10.33
CA LEU A 126 -29.86 34.37 11.47
C LEU A 126 -30.34 32.99 11.06
N ARG A 127 -30.09 31.97 11.90
CA ARG A 127 -30.77 30.68 11.73
C ARG A 127 -32.27 30.79 12.05
N PRO A 128 -33.12 29.90 11.51
CA PRO A 128 -34.54 29.88 11.85
C PRO A 128 -34.76 29.82 13.38
N GLY A 129 -35.41 30.85 13.93
CA GLY A 129 -35.69 30.97 15.37
C GLY A 129 -34.57 31.56 16.23
N GLU A 130 -33.45 32.00 15.63
CA GLU A 130 -32.35 32.66 16.34
C GLU A 130 -32.65 34.16 16.56
N ASP A 131 -32.57 34.64 17.80
CA ASP A 131 -32.60 36.06 18.15
C ASP A 131 -31.18 36.64 18.28
N VAL A 132 -31.06 37.93 18.61
CA VAL A 132 -29.77 38.64 18.71
C VAL A 132 -28.89 38.08 19.83
N ASP A 133 -29.49 37.67 20.95
CA ASP A 133 -28.73 37.12 22.09
C ASP A 133 -28.21 35.72 21.78
N ALA A 134 -29.05 34.88 21.17
CA ALA A 134 -28.65 33.57 20.66
C ALA A 134 -27.57 33.71 19.59
N PHE A 135 -27.71 34.64 18.64
CA PHE A 135 -26.71 34.95 17.62
C PHE A 135 -25.34 35.23 18.24
N ASN A 136 -25.27 36.16 19.19
CA ASN A 136 -24.03 36.56 19.84
C ASN A 136 -23.36 35.39 20.58
N LYS A 137 -24.16 34.50 21.16
CA LYS A 137 -23.64 33.29 21.82
C LYS A 137 -23.16 32.26 20.80
N ASN A 138 -23.80 32.15 19.64
CA ASN A 138 -23.63 31.04 18.70
C ASN A 138 -22.51 31.18 17.67
N ARG A 139 -21.85 32.34 17.57
CA ARG A 139 -20.75 32.51 16.61
C ARG A 139 -19.43 31.95 17.14
N LEU A 140 -18.86 30.99 16.41
CA LEU A 140 -17.64 30.27 16.78
C LEU A 140 -16.40 30.97 16.21
N LEU A 141 -15.39 31.20 17.05
CA LEU A 141 -14.11 31.77 16.65
C LEU A 141 -13.02 30.71 16.76
N PHE A 142 -12.37 30.39 15.65
CA PHE A 142 -11.15 29.59 15.63
C PHE A 142 -9.96 30.47 15.26
N LEU A 143 -8.82 30.21 15.90
CA LEU A 143 -7.56 30.88 15.58
C LEU A 143 -6.61 29.89 14.92
N GLN A 144 -6.05 30.26 13.78
CA GLN A 144 -5.00 29.48 13.13
C GLN A 144 -3.64 29.94 13.66
N ILE A 145 -2.92 29.01 14.29
CA ILE A 145 -1.56 29.22 14.79
C ILE A 145 -0.59 28.51 13.86
N GLU A 146 0.18 29.30 13.14
CA GLU A 146 1.06 28.82 12.06
C GLU A 146 2.40 29.54 12.04
N SER A 147 2.78 30.10 13.18
CA SER A 147 4.10 30.68 13.38
C SER A 147 4.54 30.54 14.82
N LYS A 148 5.84 30.71 15.04
CA LYS A 148 6.42 30.78 16.38
C LYS A 148 5.82 31.94 17.18
N LEU A 149 5.61 33.10 16.55
CA LEU A 149 5.06 34.29 17.21
C LEU A 149 3.63 34.04 17.72
N GLY A 150 2.77 33.44 16.88
CA GLY A 150 1.41 33.06 17.30
C GLY A 150 1.44 32.08 18.47
N THR A 151 2.37 31.13 18.47
CA THR A 151 2.53 30.16 19.58
C THR A 151 2.99 30.83 20.88
N ASP A 152 3.92 31.78 20.79
CA ASP A 152 4.44 32.51 21.95
C ASP A 152 3.36 33.38 22.61
N LEU A 153 2.41 33.92 21.83
CA LEU A 153 1.31 34.75 22.31
C LEU A 153 0.07 33.96 22.74
N LEU A 154 -0.04 32.69 22.37
CA LEU A 154 -1.26 31.90 22.54
C LEU A 154 -1.73 31.80 24.01
N ASP A 155 -0.81 31.69 24.96
CA ASP A 155 -1.16 31.61 26.39
C ASP A 155 -1.84 32.90 26.87
N GLU A 156 -1.39 34.06 26.40
CA GLU A 156 -1.98 35.36 26.72
C GLU A 156 -3.34 35.52 26.04
N MET A 157 -3.43 35.14 24.75
CA MET A 157 -4.69 35.14 24.00
C MET A 157 -5.77 34.31 24.69
N LEU A 158 -5.44 33.08 25.10
CA LEU A 158 -6.38 32.20 25.80
C LEU A 158 -6.68 32.66 27.22
N THR A 159 -5.73 33.26 27.93
CA THR A 159 -5.98 33.85 29.25
C THR A 159 -7.00 34.99 29.18
N LYS A 160 -6.89 35.87 28.18
CA LYS A 160 -7.76 37.05 28.06
C LYS A 160 -9.08 36.75 27.35
N TYR A 161 -9.07 35.86 26.36
CA TYR A 161 -10.18 35.64 25.43
C TYR A 161 -10.64 34.19 25.32
N GLY A 162 -10.16 33.29 26.18
CA GLY A 162 -10.43 31.85 26.11
C GLY A 162 -11.91 31.49 26.01
N ASP A 163 -12.79 32.16 26.75
CA ASP A 163 -14.25 31.90 26.72
C ASP A 163 -14.92 32.30 25.39
N GLN A 164 -14.23 33.09 24.57
CA GLN A 164 -14.71 33.58 23.28
C GLN A 164 -14.06 32.85 22.10
N ILE A 165 -13.05 32.00 22.35
CA ILE A 165 -12.35 31.20 21.35
C ILE A 165 -12.86 29.75 21.44
N ALA A 166 -13.40 29.23 20.34
CA ALA A 166 -13.96 27.89 20.25
C ALA A 166 -12.88 26.80 20.13
N GLY A 167 -11.77 27.09 19.45
CA GLY A 167 -10.66 26.16 19.31
C GLY A 167 -9.47 26.76 18.56
N ILE A 168 -8.36 26.02 18.59
CA ILE A 168 -7.11 26.37 17.93
C ILE A 168 -6.86 25.38 16.79
N ILE A 169 -6.42 25.89 15.64
CA ILE A 169 -6.05 25.06 14.49
C ILE A 169 -4.59 25.34 14.14
N ILE A 170 -3.79 24.31 13.96
CA ILE A 170 -2.39 24.44 13.53
C ILE A 170 -2.32 24.38 12.00
N GLY A 171 -1.62 25.34 11.40
CA GLY A 171 -1.18 25.33 10.01
C GLY A 171 0.27 24.85 9.90
N PRO A 172 0.54 23.55 9.72
CA PRO A 172 1.88 23.01 9.88
C PRO A 172 2.85 23.42 8.76
N ASN A 173 2.35 23.61 7.54
CA ASN A 173 3.17 24.01 6.40
C ASN A 173 3.70 25.45 6.58
N ASP A 174 2.82 26.39 6.88
CA ASP A 174 3.21 27.79 7.15
C ASP A 174 4.07 27.89 8.41
N MET A 175 3.81 27.06 9.42
CA MET A 175 4.68 26.95 10.61
C MET A 175 6.09 26.52 10.23
N ALA A 176 6.24 25.45 9.44
CA ALA A 176 7.55 24.99 8.99
C ALA A 176 8.30 26.06 8.17
N VAL A 177 7.58 26.77 7.29
CA VAL A 177 8.14 27.85 6.47
C VAL A 177 8.59 29.03 7.36
N SER A 178 7.74 29.48 8.27
CA SER A 178 8.05 30.61 9.18
C SER A 178 9.24 30.32 10.10
N MET A 179 9.50 29.04 10.39
CA MET A 179 10.61 28.58 11.21
C MET A 179 11.87 28.24 10.40
N GLY A 180 11.89 28.52 9.09
CA GLY A 180 13.05 28.27 8.23
C GLY A 180 13.29 26.80 7.90
N CYS A 181 12.30 25.92 8.11
CA CYS A 181 12.37 24.49 7.85
C CYS A 181 11.83 24.10 6.46
N GLY A 182 11.48 25.07 5.62
CA GLY A 182 10.80 24.82 4.35
C GLY A 182 9.45 24.14 4.59
N LEU A 183 9.10 23.12 3.79
CA LEU A 183 7.88 22.32 3.98
C LEU A 183 8.11 21.07 4.84
N ASN A 184 9.23 20.99 5.57
CA ASN A 184 9.49 19.84 6.45
C ASN A 184 8.76 19.98 7.78
N ILE A 185 7.49 19.57 7.81
CA ILE A 185 6.65 19.58 9.01
C ILE A 185 7.14 18.63 10.13
N ASN A 186 8.08 17.73 9.82
CA ASN A 186 8.68 16.78 10.76
C ASN A 186 10.02 17.26 11.32
N ALA A 187 10.48 18.46 10.96
CA ALA A 187 11.70 19.02 11.55
C ALA A 187 11.50 19.25 13.06
N GLU A 188 12.53 18.95 13.86
CA GLU A 188 12.45 19.00 15.33
C GLU A 188 11.91 20.35 15.85
N PRO A 189 12.36 21.53 15.35
CA PRO A 189 11.83 22.81 15.82
C PRO A 189 10.31 22.95 15.60
N VAL A 190 9.79 22.42 14.49
CA VAL A 190 8.36 22.47 14.15
C VAL A 190 7.57 21.57 15.09
N VAL A 191 8.04 20.34 15.30
CA VAL A 191 7.42 19.36 16.21
C VAL A 191 7.40 19.88 17.65
N GLU A 192 8.50 20.47 18.12
CA GLU A 192 8.57 21.11 19.45
C GLU A 192 7.58 22.27 19.58
N ASN A 193 7.45 23.11 18.55
CA ASN A 193 6.51 24.23 18.56
C ASN A 193 5.04 23.76 18.55
N ILE A 194 4.73 22.69 17.81
CA ILE A 194 3.40 22.04 17.85
C ILE A 194 3.10 21.54 19.26
N ARG A 195 4.03 20.81 19.89
CA ARG A 195 3.88 20.32 21.28
C ARG A 195 3.70 21.43 22.29
N LYS A 196 4.44 22.54 22.13
CA LYS A 196 4.24 23.74 22.95
C LYS A 196 2.82 24.28 22.79
N THR A 197 2.30 24.34 21.57
CA THR A 197 0.93 24.79 21.28
C THR A 197 -0.12 23.88 21.94
N ILE A 198 0.07 22.56 21.85
CA ILE A 198 -0.77 21.56 22.53
C ILE A 198 -0.77 21.78 24.04
N ALA A 199 0.41 21.90 24.66
CA ALA A 199 0.53 22.08 26.11
C ALA A 199 -0.15 23.37 26.61
N ILE A 200 -0.10 24.45 25.83
CA ILE A 200 -0.84 25.69 26.13
C ILE A 200 -2.36 25.43 26.05
N CYS A 201 -2.84 24.74 25.01
CA CYS A 201 -4.26 24.42 24.88
C CYS A 201 -4.73 23.49 26.01
N ASP A 202 -3.90 22.54 26.45
CA ASP A 202 -4.19 21.68 27.60
C ASP A 202 -4.36 22.47 28.90
N LYS A 203 -3.45 23.41 29.17
CA LYS A 203 -3.54 24.32 30.33
C LYS A 203 -4.88 25.06 30.37
N HIS A 204 -5.38 25.49 29.22
CA HIS A 204 -6.63 26.26 29.08
C HIS A 204 -7.86 25.40 28.78
N GLN A 205 -7.72 24.08 28.75
CA GLN A 205 -8.79 23.14 28.35
C GLN A 205 -9.43 23.52 27.00
N LYS A 206 -8.62 23.98 26.05
CA LYS A 206 -9.07 24.42 24.74
C LYS A 206 -8.94 23.29 23.70
N SER A 207 -9.97 23.09 22.89
CA SER A 207 -9.90 22.17 21.76
C SER A 207 -8.84 22.61 20.75
N ILE A 208 -8.10 21.65 20.23
CA ILE A 208 -7.00 21.88 19.28
C ILE A 208 -7.01 20.84 18.17
N GLY A 209 -6.70 21.29 16.95
CA GLY A 209 -6.49 20.44 15.78
C GLY A 209 -5.36 20.92 14.90
N ILE A 210 -5.13 20.18 13.83
CA ILE A 210 -4.11 20.44 12.83
C ILE A 210 -4.64 20.00 11.46
N PHE A 211 -4.30 20.75 10.41
CA PHE A 211 -4.56 20.30 9.04
C PHE A 211 -3.67 19.08 8.71
N MET A 212 -4.27 18.00 8.18
CA MET A 212 -3.58 16.74 7.94
C MET A 212 -4.11 16.03 6.68
N ASP A 213 -3.19 15.48 5.88
CA ASP A 213 -3.47 14.66 4.70
C ASP A 213 -2.99 13.20 4.84
N ASP A 214 -2.47 12.82 6.02
CA ASP A 214 -1.85 11.51 6.30
C ASP A 214 -2.37 10.93 7.63
N ASP A 215 -2.93 9.72 7.59
CA ASP A 215 -3.50 9.00 8.72
C ASP A 215 -2.49 8.75 9.86
N LYS A 216 -1.21 8.52 9.55
CA LYS A 216 -0.16 8.30 10.56
C LYS A 216 0.15 9.60 11.32
N VAL A 217 0.07 10.72 10.62
CA VAL A 217 0.22 12.05 11.24
C VAL A 217 -0.99 12.34 12.13
N ALA A 218 -2.20 11.95 11.70
CA ALA A 218 -3.42 12.05 12.49
C ALA A 218 -3.31 11.28 13.81
N GLU A 219 -2.86 10.02 13.75
CA GLU A 219 -2.71 9.16 14.93
C GLU A 219 -1.71 9.71 15.94
N ARG A 220 -0.54 10.20 15.48
CA ARG A 220 0.46 10.82 16.36
C ARG A 220 -0.16 11.95 17.18
N TRP A 221 -0.78 12.91 16.52
CA TRP A 221 -1.28 14.11 17.21
C TRP A 221 -2.52 13.84 18.04
N TYR A 222 -3.33 12.84 17.66
CA TYR A 222 -4.39 12.32 18.52
C TYR A 222 -3.82 11.81 19.86
N MET A 223 -2.78 10.99 19.80
CA MET A 223 -2.15 10.43 21.00
C MET A 223 -1.49 11.49 21.87
N GLU A 224 -1.08 12.62 21.27
CA GLU A 224 -0.52 13.77 21.99
C GLU A 224 -1.60 14.79 22.44
N GLY A 225 -2.89 14.51 22.29
CA GLY A 225 -3.98 15.28 22.93
C GLY A 225 -4.84 16.17 22.02
N MET A 226 -4.61 16.13 20.70
CA MET A 226 -5.50 16.81 19.75
C MET A 226 -6.85 16.09 19.63
N ASN A 227 -7.91 16.86 19.42
CA ASN A 227 -9.28 16.35 19.32
C ASN A 227 -10.04 16.87 18.09
N ILE A 228 -9.52 17.88 17.38
CA ILE A 228 -10.08 18.32 16.10
C ILE A 228 -9.27 17.72 14.95
N PHE A 229 -9.92 16.89 14.15
CA PHE A 229 -9.36 16.25 12.96
C PHE A 229 -9.82 16.98 11.72
N TRP A 230 -8.95 17.84 11.19
CA TRP A 230 -9.19 18.58 9.96
C TRP A 230 -8.49 17.88 8.80
N VAL A 231 -9.20 16.93 8.18
CA VAL A 231 -8.61 15.96 7.26
C VAL A 231 -8.88 16.33 5.81
N GLY A 232 -7.82 16.50 5.03
CA GLY A 232 -7.92 16.64 3.59
C GLY A 232 -8.70 17.83 3.06
N VAL A 233 -8.67 17.92 1.74
CA VAL A 233 -9.51 18.81 0.93
C VAL A 233 -10.38 17.97 0.00
N GLU A 234 -11.52 18.47 -0.43
CA GLU A 234 -12.48 17.74 -1.23
C GLU A 234 -11.92 17.17 -2.55
N GLU A 235 -10.97 17.88 -3.18
CA GLU A 235 -10.31 17.39 -4.40
C GLU A 235 -9.41 16.17 -4.13
N THR A 236 -8.73 16.15 -2.97
CA THR A 236 -7.88 15.02 -2.57
C THR A 236 -8.73 13.81 -2.22
N HIS A 237 -9.84 14.00 -1.52
CA HIS A 237 -10.81 12.93 -1.24
C HIS A 237 -11.34 12.29 -2.54
N LEU A 238 -11.72 13.12 -3.52
CA LEU A 238 -12.17 12.64 -4.83
C LEU A 238 -11.06 11.91 -5.58
N ALA A 239 -9.85 12.49 -5.64
CA ALA A 239 -8.72 11.89 -6.33
C ALA A 239 -8.30 10.55 -5.71
N MET A 240 -8.30 10.45 -4.38
CA MET A 240 -7.99 9.21 -3.65
C MET A 240 -8.98 8.10 -4.01
N GLU A 241 -10.28 8.39 -3.97
CA GLU A 241 -11.30 7.38 -4.27
C GLU A 241 -11.29 7.00 -5.77
N LEU A 242 -11.03 7.94 -6.68
CA LEU A 242 -10.83 7.62 -8.10
C LEU A 242 -9.59 6.75 -8.33
N LYS A 243 -8.46 7.06 -7.66
CA LYS A 243 -7.25 6.22 -7.70
C LYS A 243 -7.52 4.83 -7.12
N ARG A 244 -8.22 4.73 -5.99
CA ARG A 244 -8.60 3.45 -5.38
C ARG A 244 -9.48 2.64 -6.32
N ASN A 245 -10.49 3.25 -6.92
CA ASN A 245 -11.33 2.62 -7.92
C ASN A 245 -10.53 2.19 -9.15
N ARG A 246 -9.59 3.02 -9.61
CA ARG A 246 -8.68 2.65 -10.70
C ARG A 246 -7.80 1.46 -10.32
N SER A 247 -7.19 1.46 -9.14
CA SER A 247 -6.41 0.34 -8.63
C SER A 247 -7.23 -0.94 -8.49
N ARG A 248 -8.50 -0.84 -8.08
CA ARG A 248 -9.46 -1.94 -8.05
C ARG A 248 -9.80 -2.45 -9.46
N ILE A 249 -9.96 -1.57 -10.44
CA ILE A 249 -10.18 -1.97 -11.84
C ILE A 249 -8.91 -2.57 -12.45
N ASP A 250 -7.73 -2.02 -12.13
CA ASP A 250 -6.46 -2.59 -12.55
C ASP A 250 -6.18 -3.93 -11.84
N SER A 251 -6.70 -4.14 -10.62
CA SER A 251 -6.72 -5.47 -10.01
C SER A 251 -7.69 -6.38 -10.73
N PHE A 252 -8.82 -5.90 -11.24
CA PHE A 252 -9.63 -6.70 -12.17
C PHE A 252 -8.88 -7.05 -13.43
N ARG A 253 -7.95 -6.23 -13.94
CA ARG A 253 -7.06 -6.67 -15.02
C ARG A 253 -6.07 -7.75 -14.57
N LYS A 254 -5.63 -7.71 -13.31
CA LYS A 254 -4.86 -8.83 -12.74
C LYS A 254 -5.73 -10.08 -12.55
N ASP A 255 -7.01 -9.93 -12.24
CA ASP A 255 -7.98 -11.02 -12.04
C ASP A 255 -8.62 -11.53 -13.37
N GLU A 256 -8.75 -10.69 -14.39
CA GLU A 256 -9.12 -11.02 -15.78
C GLU A 256 -7.94 -11.67 -16.51
N VAL A 257 -6.72 -11.29 -16.16
CA VAL A 257 -5.53 -12.08 -16.51
C VAL A 257 -5.47 -13.36 -15.67
N ALA A 258 -6.03 -13.41 -14.45
CA ALA A 258 -6.01 -14.63 -13.63
C ALA A 258 -7.14 -15.62 -13.95
N LYS A 259 -8.28 -15.23 -14.52
CA LYS A 259 -9.35 -16.16 -14.98
C LYS A 259 -9.97 -15.60 -16.27
N PRO A 260 -9.53 -16.06 -17.47
CA PRO A 260 -9.25 -17.45 -17.83
C PRO A 260 -7.79 -17.69 -18.27
N PHE A 261 -6.84 -17.59 -17.33
CA PHE A 261 -5.42 -17.93 -17.60
C PHE A 261 -5.24 -19.41 -17.99
N GLU A 262 -6.07 -20.27 -17.41
CA GLU A 262 -5.93 -21.72 -17.36
C GLU A 262 -6.44 -22.42 -18.64
N GLY A 263 -7.48 -21.90 -19.29
CA GLY A 263 -7.92 -22.36 -20.63
C GLY A 263 -7.06 -21.85 -21.79
N TYR A 264 -6.25 -20.83 -21.56
CA TYR A 264 -5.47 -20.17 -22.60
C TYR A 264 -4.17 -20.92 -22.93
N LEU A 265 -3.44 -21.38 -21.91
CA LEU A 265 -2.22 -22.19 -22.10
C LEU A 265 -2.51 -23.55 -22.73
N THR A 266 -3.72 -24.09 -22.55
CA THR A 266 -4.12 -25.35 -23.21
C THR A 266 -4.43 -25.17 -24.68
N THR A 267 -5.08 -24.06 -25.04
CA THR A 267 -5.57 -23.82 -26.41
C THR A 267 -4.58 -23.02 -27.26
N LYS A 268 -3.70 -22.24 -26.64
CA LYS A 268 -2.72 -21.35 -27.29
C LYS A 268 -1.38 -21.31 -26.55
N PRO A 269 -0.71 -22.46 -26.29
CA PRO A 269 0.55 -22.51 -25.56
C PRO A 269 1.66 -21.62 -26.17
N TRP A 270 1.62 -21.35 -27.48
CA TRP A 270 2.60 -20.50 -28.17
C TRP A 270 2.59 -19.03 -27.72
N GLU A 271 1.51 -18.52 -27.15
CA GLU A 271 1.45 -17.14 -26.66
C GLU A 271 2.16 -16.95 -25.32
N ALA A 272 2.46 -18.04 -24.62
CA ALA A 272 3.36 -18.03 -23.47
C ALA A 272 4.82 -17.79 -23.86
N TYR A 273 5.17 -17.84 -25.16
CA TYR A 273 6.56 -17.77 -25.61
C TYR A 273 7.32 -16.57 -25.04
N MET A 274 8.46 -16.87 -24.43
CA MET A 274 9.50 -15.91 -24.07
C MET A 274 10.79 -16.30 -24.79
N GLU A 275 11.52 -15.31 -25.30
CA GLU A 275 12.81 -15.57 -25.95
C GLU A 275 13.77 -16.20 -24.92
N PRO A 276 14.36 -17.38 -25.20
CA PRO A 276 15.32 -18.02 -24.30
C PRO A 276 16.64 -17.23 -24.28
N PHE A 277 17.38 -17.28 -23.18
CA PHE A 277 18.64 -16.54 -23.05
C PHE A 277 19.59 -17.18 -22.03
N ARG A 278 20.89 -16.92 -22.18
CA ARG A 278 21.89 -17.26 -21.17
C ARG A 278 21.83 -16.24 -20.04
N ILE A 279 21.61 -16.70 -18.81
CA ILE A 279 21.58 -15.84 -17.60
C ILE A 279 23.00 -15.44 -17.24
N PHE A 280 23.87 -16.42 -17.03
CA PHE A 280 25.28 -16.23 -16.74
C PHE A 280 26.04 -17.54 -16.97
N GLY A 281 27.21 -17.49 -17.60
CA GLY A 281 28.08 -18.66 -17.74
C GLY A 281 27.37 -19.89 -18.28
N ASN A 282 27.30 -20.94 -17.48
CA ASN A 282 26.65 -22.21 -17.78
C ASN A 282 25.16 -22.32 -17.37
N LEU A 283 24.50 -21.21 -16.99
CA LEU A 283 23.08 -21.15 -16.60
C LEU A 283 22.23 -20.43 -17.65
N TYR A 284 21.10 -21.04 -18.02
CA TYR A 284 20.22 -20.59 -19.09
C TYR A 284 18.76 -20.55 -18.65
N PHE A 285 18.01 -19.57 -19.16
CA PHE A 285 16.56 -19.53 -19.10
C PHE A 285 15.96 -20.11 -20.38
N VAL A 286 15.09 -21.11 -20.23
CA VAL A 286 14.35 -21.77 -21.34
C VAL A 286 12.86 -21.90 -21.04
N GLY A 287 12.38 -21.23 -19.99
CA GLY A 287 10.97 -21.20 -19.63
C GLY A 287 10.12 -20.31 -20.54
N ASN A 288 8.91 -20.02 -20.08
CA ASN A 288 7.95 -19.18 -20.78
C ASN A 288 7.63 -17.92 -19.96
N ARG A 289 6.67 -17.10 -20.39
CA ARG A 289 6.29 -15.84 -19.72
C ARG A 289 5.71 -16.01 -18.32
N TYR A 290 5.32 -17.23 -17.95
CA TYR A 290 4.52 -17.52 -16.77
C TYR A 290 5.19 -18.51 -15.83
N VAL A 291 5.84 -19.54 -16.36
CA VAL A 291 6.57 -20.56 -15.59
C VAL A 291 7.99 -20.62 -16.11
N SER A 292 8.94 -20.52 -15.19
CA SER A 292 10.35 -20.61 -15.50
C SER A 292 10.77 -22.07 -15.66
N SER A 293 11.66 -22.30 -16.61
CA SER A 293 12.47 -23.51 -16.68
C SER A 293 13.91 -23.05 -16.92
N HIS A 294 14.86 -23.66 -16.23
CA HIS A 294 16.27 -23.28 -16.35
C HIS A 294 17.11 -24.48 -16.71
N VAL A 295 18.18 -24.28 -17.47
CA VAL A 295 19.14 -25.34 -17.80
C VAL A 295 20.49 -24.98 -17.22
N ILE A 296 21.13 -25.96 -16.60
CA ILE A 296 22.52 -25.88 -16.15
C ILE A 296 23.34 -26.85 -16.99
N ASP A 297 24.31 -26.32 -17.72
CA ASP A 297 25.31 -27.11 -18.43
C ASP A 297 26.42 -27.54 -17.45
N THR A 298 26.54 -28.85 -17.27
CA THR A 298 27.48 -29.44 -16.30
C THR A 298 28.79 -29.88 -16.93
N GLY A 299 28.95 -29.75 -18.24
CA GLY A 299 30.05 -30.32 -19.02
C GLY A 299 29.98 -31.85 -19.19
N ASP A 300 29.10 -32.54 -18.47
CA ASP A 300 28.80 -33.97 -18.59
C ASP A 300 27.29 -34.17 -18.77
N GLY A 301 26.65 -33.32 -19.58
CA GLY A 301 25.20 -33.30 -19.81
C GLY A 301 24.49 -32.14 -19.09
N LEU A 302 23.17 -32.09 -19.27
CA LEU A 302 22.33 -30.97 -18.83
C LEU A 302 21.44 -31.37 -17.64
N ILE A 303 21.28 -30.44 -16.71
CA ILE A 303 20.23 -30.48 -15.69
C ILE A 303 19.15 -29.48 -16.10
N LEU A 304 17.91 -29.94 -16.22
CA LEU A 304 16.73 -29.10 -16.38
C LEU A 304 16.08 -28.86 -15.01
N LEU A 305 15.91 -27.59 -14.63
CA LEU A 305 15.11 -27.18 -13.49
C LEU A 305 13.68 -26.89 -13.95
N ASP A 306 12.72 -27.65 -13.45
CA ASP A 306 11.28 -27.62 -13.76
C ASP A 306 10.93 -27.83 -15.26
N SER A 307 9.96 -28.70 -15.54
CA SER A 307 9.61 -29.18 -16.88
C SER A 307 8.44 -28.46 -17.55
N ASN A 308 7.85 -27.48 -16.84
CA ASN A 308 6.71 -26.69 -17.30
C ASN A 308 5.40 -27.51 -17.46
N TYR A 309 4.36 -26.90 -18.02
CA TYR A 309 3.16 -27.60 -18.47
C TYR A 309 3.46 -28.58 -19.64
N PRO A 310 2.72 -29.70 -19.79
CA PRO A 310 2.93 -30.62 -20.92
C PRO A 310 2.75 -29.93 -22.29
N GLN A 311 1.80 -29.00 -22.39
CA GLN A 311 1.53 -28.25 -23.63
C GLN A 311 2.66 -27.27 -23.98
N CYS A 312 3.51 -26.90 -23.02
CA CYS A 312 4.60 -25.95 -23.19
C CYS A 312 5.97 -26.64 -23.28
N THR A 313 6.07 -27.95 -23.11
CA THR A 313 7.34 -28.69 -23.15
C THR A 313 8.12 -28.44 -24.45
N TYR A 314 7.43 -28.28 -25.58
CA TYR A 314 8.08 -27.96 -26.85
C TYR A 314 8.80 -26.59 -26.83
N LEU A 315 8.27 -25.60 -26.10
CA LEU A 315 8.91 -24.29 -25.95
C LEU A 315 10.24 -24.40 -25.20
N VAL A 316 10.30 -25.29 -24.21
CA VAL A 316 11.53 -25.59 -23.46
C VAL A 316 12.57 -26.21 -24.39
N THR A 317 12.20 -27.28 -25.10
CA THR A 317 13.16 -27.99 -25.99
C THR A 317 13.62 -27.14 -27.17
N GLU A 318 12.72 -26.36 -27.77
CA GLU A 318 13.10 -25.42 -28.85
C GLU A 318 13.91 -24.24 -28.31
N GLY A 319 13.61 -23.80 -27.08
CA GLY A 319 14.36 -22.76 -26.39
C GLY A 319 15.82 -23.16 -26.15
N MET A 320 16.04 -24.40 -25.72
CA MET A 320 17.37 -25.00 -25.59
C MET A 320 18.11 -25.02 -26.93
N ARG A 321 17.47 -25.50 -28.00
CA ARG A 321 18.08 -25.56 -29.35
C ARG A 321 18.51 -24.18 -29.85
N LYS A 322 17.71 -23.14 -29.61
CA LYS A 322 18.06 -21.75 -29.96
C LYS A 322 19.31 -21.24 -29.24
N LEU A 323 19.61 -21.77 -28.06
CA LEU A 323 20.80 -21.45 -27.28
C LEU A 323 22.00 -22.36 -27.60
N GLY A 324 21.85 -23.26 -28.57
CA GLY A 324 22.89 -24.22 -28.96
C GLY A 324 23.02 -25.40 -28.00
N LEU A 325 22.01 -25.65 -27.16
CA LEU A 325 21.93 -26.82 -26.28
C LEU A 325 21.12 -27.92 -26.97
N ASP A 326 21.53 -29.18 -26.81
CA ASP A 326 20.74 -30.32 -27.28
C ASP A 326 19.83 -30.83 -26.15
N PRO A 327 18.49 -30.81 -26.31
CA PRO A 327 17.58 -31.43 -25.36
C PRO A 327 17.87 -32.90 -25.07
N MET A 328 18.50 -33.63 -26.00
CA MET A 328 18.88 -35.03 -25.78
C MET A 328 19.99 -35.20 -24.73
N ASP A 329 20.72 -34.12 -24.40
CA ASP A 329 21.74 -34.12 -23.37
C ASP A 329 21.18 -33.93 -21.96
N ILE A 330 19.85 -33.76 -21.80
CA ILE A 330 19.21 -33.72 -20.47
C ILE A 330 19.41 -35.07 -19.79
N LYS A 331 20.27 -35.09 -18.76
CA LYS A 331 20.49 -36.26 -17.90
C LYS A 331 19.58 -36.26 -16.68
N TYR A 332 19.23 -35.07 -16.17
CA TYR A 332 18.44 -34.92 -14.96
C TYR A 332 17.38 -33.83 -15.10
N ILE A 333 16.19 -34.12 -14.59
CA ILE A 333 15.10 -33.15 -14.41
C ILE A 333 14.90 -32.98 -12.90
N LEU A 334 15.30 -31.82 -12.38
CA LEU A 334 15.25 -31.46 -10.97
C LEU A 334 14.06 -30.52 -10.72
N HIS A 335 13.12 -30.95 -9.88
CA HIS A 335 11.87 -30.23 -9.66
C HIS A 335 11.94 -29.40 -8.39
N SER A 336 11.43 -28.17 -8.43
CA SER A 336 11.30 -27.28 -7.28
C SER A 336 10.24 -27.76 -6.29
N HIS A 337 9.09 -28.21 -6.79
CA HIS A 337 7.97 -28.73 -6.03
C HIS A 337 6.98 -29.49 -6.92
N GLY A 338 6.06 -30.23 -6.31
CA GLY A 338 5.11 -31.13 -6.97
C GLY A 338 3.88 -30.49 -7.64
N HIS A 339 3.90 -29.21 -8.02
CA HIS A 339 2.77 -28.62 -8.75
C HIS A 339 2.85 -28.84 -10.26
N TYR A 340 1.66 -29.01 -10.87
CA TYR A 340 1.46 -29.45 -12.24
C TYR A 340 2.11 -28.55 -13.29
N ASP A 341 2.17 -27.25 -13.02
CA ASP A 341 2.81 -26.27 -13.89
C ASP A 341 4.34 -26.40 -13.92
N HIS A 342 4.96 -27.04 -12.92
CA HIS A 342 6.41 -27.27 -12.83
C HIS A 342 6.83 -28.69 -13.21
N ILE A 343 5.93 -29.67 -13.09
CA ILE A 343 6.21 -31.10 -13.29
C ILE A 343 5.53 -31.71 -14.52
N GLY A 344 4.64 -30.96 -15.16
CA GLY A 344 3.72 -31.52 -16.16
C GLY A 344 4.43 -32.10 -17.38
N GLY A 345 5.47 -31.45 -17.88
CA GLY A 345 6.24 -31.91 -19.03
C GLY A 345 7.22 -33.06 -18.75
N THR A 346 7.32 -33.52 -17.50
CA THR A 346 8.40 -34.42 -17.06
C THR A 346 8.31 -35.77 -17.74
N LYS A 347 7.12 -36.38 -17.81
CA LYS A 347 6.97 -37.71 -18.39
C LYS A 347 7.39 -37.74 -19.86
N ALA A 348 6.93 -36.77 -20.65
CA ALA A 348 7.32 -36.62 -22.05
C ALA A 348 8.84 -36.44 -22.23
N LEU A 349 9.49 -35.64 -21.39
CA LEU A 349 10.94 -35.43 -21.46
C LEU A 349 11.72 -36.68 -21.05
N VAL A 350 11.29 -37.41 -20.02
CA VAL A 350 11.91 -38.69 -19.62
C VAL A 350 11.83 -39.71 -20.76
N GLU A 351 10.68 -39.85 -21.41
CA GLU A 351 10.51 -40.77 -22.55
C GLU A 351 11.34 -40.33 -23.77
N LEU A 352 11.55 -39.02 -23.94
CA LEU A 352 12.35 -38.47 -25.02
C LEU A 352 13.87 -38.68 -24.80
N THR A 353 14.37 -38.39 -23.60
CA THR A 353 15.82 -38.26 -23.35
C THR A 353 16.40 -39.38 -22.49
N GLY A 354 15.57 -40.15 -21.78
CA GLY A 354 16.01 -41.09 -20.76
C GLY A 354 16.53 -40.42 -19.48
N ALA A 355 16.23 -39.14 -19.27
CA ALA A 355 16.62 -38.39 -18.07
C ALA A 355 16.10 -39.04 -16.79
N LYS A 356 16.86 -38.91 -15.71
CA LYS A 356 16.42 -39.25 -14.36
C LYS A 356 15.71 -38.07 -13.71
N THR A 357 14.73 -38.37 -12.88
CA THR A 357 13.90 -37.37 -12.20
C THR A 357 14.32 -37.22 -10.74
N ILE A 358 14.34 -35.99 -10.26
CA ILE A 358 14.71 -35.64 -8.89
C ILE A 358 13.65 -34.72 -8.29
N ILE A 359 13.17 -35.02 -7.09
CA ILE A 359 12.18 -34.19 -6.37
C ILE A 359 12.36 -34.32 -4.86
N GLY A 360 11.86 -33.34 -4.09
CA GLY A 360 11.78 -33.46 -2.63
C GLY A 360 10.91 -34.64 -2.22
N LYS A 361 11.40 -35.43 -1.25
CA LYS A 361 10.79 -36.70 -0.83
C LYS A 361 9.30 -36.62 -0.48
N ALA A 362 8.87 -35.51 0.14
CA ALA A 362 7.48 -35.33 0.56
C ALA A 362 6.51 -35.11 -0.61
N ASP A 363 6.99 -34.69 -1.79
CA ASP A 363 6.16 -34.53 -2.99
C ASP A 363 6.15 -35.77 -3.88
N ALA A 364 6.88 -36.85 -3.53
CA ALA A 364 6.87 -38.09 -4.31
C ALA A 364 5.45 -38.66 -4.53
N PRO A 365 4.55 -38.68 -3.52
CA PRO A 365 3.17 -39.12 -3.71
C PRO A 365 2.34 -38.20 -4.62
N TYR A 366 2.76 -36.95 -4.83
CA TYR A 366 2.01 -36.00 -5.65
C TYR A 366 2.26 -36.32 -7.13
N VAL A 367 3.53 -36.50 -7.48
CA VAL A 367 3.96 -36.70 -8.86
C VAL A 367 3.72 -38.12 -9.38
N ASP A 368 3.63 -39.10 -8.48
CA ASP A 368 3.25 -40.48 -8.84
C ASP A 368 1.73 -40.71 -8.87
N GLY A 369 0.93 -39.69 -8.53
CA GLY A 369 -0.53 -39.72 -8.55
C GLY A 369 -1.20 -40.35 -7.34
N THR A 370 -0.45 -40.76 -6.31
CA THR A 370 -1.02 -41.32 -5.07
C THR A 370 -1.82 -40.29 -4.28
N VAL A 371 -1.42 -39.02 -4.32
CA VAL A 371 -2.05 -37.90 -3.62
C VAL A 371 -2.36 -36.77 -4.59
N GLU A 372 -3.63 -36.37 -4.66
CA GLU A 372 -4.10 -35.32 -5.56
C GLU A 372 -3.87 -33.90 -4.98
N LEU A 373 -2.60 -33.52 -4.90
CA LEU A 373 -2.16 -32.19 -4.43
C LEU A 373 -1.21 -31.49 -5.40
N THR A 374 -1.26 -31.86 -6.69
CA THR A 374 -0.47 -31.22 -7.75
C THR A 374 -1.04 -29.89 -8.24
N TRP A 375 -2.18 -29.43 -7.71
CA TRP A 375 -2.91 -28.27 -8.23
C TRP A 375 -3.49 -28.44 -9.64
N ALA A 376 -3.43 -29.64 -10.24
CA ALA A 376 -3.93 -29.85 -11.60
C ALA A 376 -5.44 -29.53 -11.72
N GLN A 377 -6.27 -30.03 -10.81
CA GLN A 377 -7.72 -29.82 -10.85
C GLN A 377 -8.11 -28.34 -10.68
N GLU A 378 -7.45 -27.63 -9.78
CA GLU A 378 -7.69 -26.21 -9.55
C GLU A 378 -7.28 -25.34 -10.74
N LEU A 379 -6.31 -25.81 -11.53
CA LEU A 379 -5.96 -25.24 -12.83
C LEU A 379 -6.89 -25.73 -13.96
N GLY A 380 -7.91 -26.54 -13.67
CA GLY A 380 -8.83 -27.08 -14.67
C GLY A 380 -8.27 -28.22 -15.52
N PHE A 381 -7.24 -28.91 -15.04
CA PHE A 381 -6.59 -30.03 -15.70
C PHE A 381 -6.84 -31.36 -14.99
N GLU A 382 -6.75 -32.44 -15.74
CA GLU A 382 -6.52 -33.78 -15.21
C GLU A 382 -5.02 -34.06 -15.24
N TYR A 383 -4.47 -34.60 -14.14
CA TYR A 383 -3.05 -34.97 -14.10
C TYR A 383 -2.82 -36.31 -14.81
N ILE A 384 -2.57 -36.24 -16.12
CA ILE A 384 -2.49 -37.40 -17.02
C ILE A 384 -1.08 -37.99 -17.20
N GLU A 385 -0.03 -37.28 -16.76
CA GLU A 385 1.39 -37.63 -16.99
C GLU A 385 2.16 -37.82 -15.68
N GLN A 386 1.66 -38.73 -14.85
CA GLN A 386 2.32 -39.14 -13.60
C GLN A 386 3.66 -39.82 -13.87
N PHE A 387 4.63 -39.65 -12.97
CA PHE A 387 5.92 -40.30 -13.06
C PHE A 387 6.42 -40.74 -11.69
N LYS A 388 7.25 -41.78 -11.68
CA LYS A 388 7.93 -42.25 -10.47
C LYS A 388 9.29 -41.55 -10.36
N PRO A 389 9.57 -40.80 -9.28
CA PRO A 389 10.88 -40.19 -9.08
C PRO A 389 12.01 -41.22 -8.99
N ASP A 390 13.17 -40.91 -9.58
CA ASP A 390 14.38 -41.74 -9.48
C ASP A 390 15.20 -41.40 -8.23
N ILE A 391 15.24 -40.13 -7.84
CA ILE A 391 16.00 -39.60 -6.71
C ILE A 391 15.08 -38.75 -5.85
N LEU A 392 15.05 -39.05 -4.55
CA LEU A 392 14.27 -38.32 -3.55
C LEU A 392 15.23 -37.54 -2.66
N LEU A 393 15.07 -36.21 -2.65
CA LEU A 393 15.90 -35.31 -1.84
C LEU A 393 15.30 -35.12 -0.45
N GLU A 394 16.18 -35.10 0.54
CA GLU A 394 15.94 -34.62 1.90
C GLU A 394 16.71 -33.31 2.14
N ASP A 395 16.46 -32.69 3.29
CA ASP A 395 17.08 -31.44 3.65
C ASP A 395 18.60 -31.56 3.78
N GLY A 396 19.34 -30.67 3.11
CA GLY A 396 20.80 -30.62 3.16
C GLY A 396 21.50 -31.56 2.16
N ASP A 397 20.75 -32.36 1.41
CA ASP A 397 21.31 -33.22 0.37
C ASP A 397 22.09 -32.41 -0.68
N VAL A 398 23.13 -33.04 -1.23
CA VAL A 398 23.91 -32.47 -2.34
C VAL A 398 23.87 -33.45 -3.49
N PHE A 399 23.34 -32.98 -4.62
CA PHE A 399 23.31 -33.70 -5.88
C PHE A 399 24.41 -33.20 -6.80
N THR A 400 25.16 -34.10 -7.45
CA THR A 400 26.27 -33.74 -8.34
C THR A 400 26.11 -34.38 -9.73
N CYS A 401 26.28 -33.59 -10.77
CA CYS A 401 26.41 -34.03 -12.17
C CYS A 401 27.56 -33.25 -12.82
N GLY A 402 28.52 -33.94 -13.43
CA GLY A 402 29.73 -33.31 -13.98
C GLY A 402 30.44 -32.43 -12.94
N LYS A 403 30.71 -31.18 -13.31
CA LYS A 403 31.33 -30.18 -12.40
C LYS A 403 30.34 -29.46 -11.48
N THR A 404 29.04 -29.67 -11.65
CA THR A 404 27.99 -28.95 -10.93
C THR A 404 27.55 -29.74 -9.71
N SER A 405 27.60 -29.11 -8.54
CA SER A 405 26.97 -29.62 -7.31
C SER A 405 25.86 -28.66 -6.87
N ILE A 406 24.69 -29.21 -6.62
CA ILE A 406 23.48 -28.50 -6.20
C ILE A 406 23.14 -28.95 -4.79
N ARG A 407 23.17 -28.03 -3.83
CA ARG A 407 22.70 -28.24 -2.47
C ARG A 407 21.20 -27.98 -2.41
N ALA A 408 20.45 -28.94 -1.91
CA ALA A 408 19.01 -28.85 -1.67
C ALA A 408 18.75 -28.45 -0.21
N VAL A 409 17.88 -27.47 -0.02
CA VAL A 409 17.41 -27.03 1.30
C VAL A 409 15.90 -27.12 1.30
N SER A 410 15.35 -27.90 2.23
CA SER A 410 13.90 -28.05 2.37
C SER A 410 13.27 -26.72 2.77
N THR A 411 12.35 -26.23 1.93
CA THR A 411 11.64 -24.97 2.10
C THR A 411 10.11 -25.14 1.98
N PRO A 412 9.49 -25.97 2.83
CA PRO A 412 8.09 -26.34 2.71
C PRO A 412 7.13 -25.17 2.90
N GLY A 413 5.94 -25.30 2.31
CA GLY A 413 4.75 -24.48 2.54
C GLY A 413 3.97 -24.16 1.26
N HIS A 414 4.62 -24.07 0.10
CA HIS A 414 3.88 -24.11 -1.17
C HIS A 414 3.38 -25.53 -1.47
N THR A 415 4.27 -26.51 -1.26
CA THR A 415 3.99 -27.94 -1.06
C THR A 415 4.81 -28.43 0.14
N GLU A 416 4.61 -29.67 0.59
CA GLU A 416 5.42 -30.24 1.68
C GLU A 416 6.84 -30.60 1.22
N GLY A 417 7.03 -30.98 -0.04
CA GLY A 417 8.31 -31.35 -0.64
C GLY A 417 9.06 -30.24 -1.34
N THR A 418 8.62 -28.97 -1.20
CA THR A 418 9.30 -27.82 -1.80
C THR A 418 10.78 -27.75 -1.40
N MET A 419 11.66 -27.59 -2.40
CA MET A 419 13.10 -27.50 -2.24
C MET A 419 13.66 -26.21 -2.84
N SER A 420 14.50 -25.51 -2.09
CA SER A 420 15.36 -24.44 -2.60
C SER A 420 16.73 -24.99 -2.97
N TYR A 421 17.27 -24.55 -4.10
CA TYR A 421 18.53 -25.05 -4.66
C TYR A 421 19.60 -23.98 -4.67
N PHE A 422 20.82 -24.34 -4.26
CA PHE A 422 21.99 -23.48 -4.23
C PHE A 422 23.14 -24.16 -4.98
N PHE A 423 23.74 -23.44 -5.92
CA PHE A 423 24.79 -23.98 -6.79
C PHE A 423 25.68 -22.88 -7.34
N ASN A 424 26.85 -23.26 -7.86
CA ASN A 424 27.75 -22.30 -8.49
C ASN A 424 27.54 -22.27 -10.00
N VAL A 425 27.66 -21.07 -10.58
CA VAL A 425 27.69 -20.84 -12.02
C VAL A 425 28.99 -20.18 -12.42
N ASP A 426 29.57 -20.59 -13.55
CA ASP A 426 30.88 -20.13 -14.01
C ASP A 426 30.89 -19.82 -15.52
N ASP A 427 31.61 -18.78 -15.91
CA ASP A 427 31.89 -18.43 -17.31
C ASP A 427 33.34 -18.75 -17.73
N GLY A 428 34.05 -19.52 -16.90
CA GLY A 428 35.49 -19.83 -17.03
C GLY A 428 36.43 -18.78 -16.44
N VAL A 429 35.93 -17.60 -16.03
CA VAL A 429 36.73 -16.53 -15.41
C VAL A 429 36.19 -16.18 -14.02
N ASN A 430 34.89 -15.98 -13.92
CA ASN A 430 34.19 -15.62 -12.69
C ASN A 430 33.29 -16.77 -12.24
N THR A 431 33.10 -16.89 -10.93
CA THR A 431 32.17 -17.84 -10.32
C THR A 431 31.26 -17.10 -9.37
N TYR A 432 29.95 -17.35 -9.51
CA TYR A 432 28.91 -16.76 -8.68
C TYR A 432 28.04 -17.85 -8.05
N THR A 433 27.53 -17.57 -6.86
CA THR A 433 26.55 -18.44 -6.20
C THR A 433 25.16 -18.11 -6.74
N ALA A 434 24.56 -19.05 -7.45
CA ALA A 434 23.18 -18.97 -7.90
C ALA A 434 22.24 -19.71 -6.93
N ALA A 435 21.01 -19.24 -6.82
CA ALA A 435 19.98 -19.94 -6.07
C ALA A 435 18.61 -19.86 -6.73
N MET A 436 17.80 -20.88 -6.49
CA MET A 436 16.38 -20.89 -6.77
C MET A 436 15.61 -21.13 -5.47
N PHE A 437 14.66 -20.25 -5.17
CA PHE A 437 13.74 -20.45 -4.05
C PHE A 437 12.53 -21.27 -4.51
N GLY A 438 12.33 -22.44 -3.91
CA GLY A 438 11.47 -23.49 -4.48
C GLY A 438 9.97 -23.20 -4.54
N GLY A 439 9.43 -22.43 -3.58
CA GLY A 439 7.99 -22.25 -3.48
C GLY A 439 7.60 -21.05 -2.63
N ALA A 440 6.87 -20.12 -3.24
CA ALA A 440 6.54 -18.81 -2.70
C ALA A 440 5.04 -18.49 -2.74
N GLY A 441 4.19 -19.51 -2.89
CA GLY A 441 2.75 -19.33 -2.91
C GLY A 441 2.16 -19.34 -1.51
N VAL A 442 1.70 -18.20 -1.01
CA VAL A 442 0.94 -18.11 0.25
C VAL A 442 -0.50 -18.62 0.10
N ASN A 443 -0.98 -18.81 -1.12
CA ASN A 443 -2.31 -19.33 -1.45
C ASN A 443 -2.58 -20.73 -0.85
N SER A 444 -1.57 -21.60 -0.79
CA SER A 444 -1.65 -22.92 -0.12
C SER A 444 -1.74 -22.81 1.41
N MET A 445 -1.48 -21.63 1.99
CA MET A 445 -1.46 -21.39 3.44
C MET A 445 -2.72 -20.68 3.95
N THR A 446 -3.72 -20.44 3.10
CA THR A 446 -5.02 -19.85 3.50
C THR A 446 -5.83 -20.81 4.36
N ASN A 447 -6.75 -20.29 5.20
CA ASN A 447 -7.63 -21.16 5.99
C ASN A 447 -8.47 -22.04 5.06
N GLY A 448 -9.00 -21.44 3.99
CA GLY A 448 -9.83 -22.12 3.00
C GLY A 448 -9.12 -23.30 2.34
N PHE A 449 -7.88 -23.10 1.88
CA PHE A 449 -7.11 -24.16 1.23
C PHE A 449 -6.79 -25.31 2.20
N LEU A 450 -6.23 -24.98 3.37
CA LEU A 450 -5.82 -25.98 4.35
C LEU A 450 -7.01 -26.82 4.84
N GLN A 451 -8.14 -26.19 5.15
CA GLN A 451 -9.36 -26.89 5.58
C GLN A 451 -9.94 -27.76 4.47
N ALA A 452 -10.02 -27.24 3.24
CA ALA A 452 -10.56 -28.00 2.09
C ALA A 452 -9.75 -29.27 1.78
N ARG A 453 -8.47 -29.31 2.17
CA ARG A 453 -7.56 -30.43 1.94
C ARG A 453 -7.23 -31.24 3.19
N GLY A 454 -7.86 -30.95 4.33
CA GLY A 454 -7.61 -31.65 5.59
C GLY A 454 -6.18 -31.48 6.12
N LEU A 455 -5.51 -30.40 5.72
CA LEU A 455 -4.13 -30.09 6.11
C LEU A 455 -4.11 -29.26 7.41
N PRO A 456 -3.14 -29.47 8.31
CA PRO A 456 -3.10 -28.79 9.60
C PRO A 456 -2.64 -27.33 9.46
N LEU A 457 -3.21 -26.43 10.28
CA LEU A 457 -2.79 -25.03 10.34
C LEU A 457 -1.32 -24.85 10.74
N SER A 458 -0.71 -25.83 11.40
CA SER A 458 0.71 -25.81 11.78
C SER A 458 1.66 -25.71 10.58
N LEU A 459 1.22 -26.03 9.36
CA LEU A 459 2.02 -25.80 8.14
C LEU A 459 2.39 -24.32 7.95
N ARG A 460 1.62 -23.39 8.51
CA ARG A 460 1.94 -21.95 8.54
C ARG A 460 3.22 -21.66 9.31
N ASP A 461 3.43 -22.35 10.43
CA ASP A 461 4.67 -22.21 11.21
C ASP A 461 5.84 -22.83 10.48
N THR A 462 5.63 -23.99 9.84
CA THR A 462 6.63 -24.63 8.99
C THR A 462 7.06 -23.71 7.84
N PHE A 463 6.11 -23.05 7.17
CA PHE A 463 6.39 -22.08 6.11
C PHE A 463 7.17 -20.88 6.63
N ARG A 464 6.79 -20.32 7.79
CA ARG A 464 7.56 -19.21 8.38
C ARG A 464 9.00 -19.62 8.70
N GLN A 465 9.19 -20.78 9.33
CA GLN A 465 10.52 -21.31 9.66
C GLN A 465 11.36 -21.58 8.40
N SER A 466 10.72 -21.98 7.30
CA SER A 466 11.39 -22.26 6.04
C SER A 466 11.97 -21.01 5.38
N LEU A 467 11.30 -19.86 5.49
CA LEU A 467 11.81 -18.56 5.05
C LEU A 467 13.07 -18.15 5.84
N ASP A 468 13.06 -18.35 7.15
CA ASP A 468 14.18 -17.99 8.01
C ASP A 468 15.43 -18.86 7.76
N LYS A 469 15.23 -20.11 7.34
CA LYS A 469 16.31 -21.05 7.04
C LYS A 469 17.26 -20.57 5.94
N VAL A 470 16.71 -19.92 4.91
CA VAL A 470 17.47 -19.44 3.75
C VAL A 470 17.80 -17.95 3.83
N ARG A 471 17.35 -17.24 4.88
CA ARG A 471 17.49 -15.78 5.00
C ARG A 471 18.93 -15.28 5.01
N ASN A 472 19.87 -16.09 5.50
CA ASN A 472 21.29 -15.72 5.61
C ASN A 472 22.17 -16.33 4.51
N GLU A 473 21.56 -16.95 3.50
CA GLU A 473 22.31 -17.53 2.38
C GLU A 473 22.89 -16.42 1.50
N LYS A 474 24.17 -16.53 1.16
CA LYS A 474 24.83 -15.58 0.27
C LYS A 474 24.58 -15.99 -1.17
N VAL A 475 23.77 -15.20 -1.87
CA VAL A 475 23.36 -15.48 -3.25
C VAL A 475 23.70 -14.28 -4.12
N ASP A 476 24.45 -14.52 -5.19
CA ASP A 476 24.81 -13.51 -6.18
C ASP A 476 23.77 -13.43 -7.30
N ILE A 477 23.16 -14.57 -7.67
CA ILE A 477 22.18 -14.67 -8.74
C ILE A 477 20.95 -15.44 -8.24
N LEU A 478 19.82 -14.75 -8.06
CA LEU A 478 18.55 -15.40 -7.75
C LEU A 478 17.74 -15.64 -9.04
N ILE A 479 17.39 -16.90 -9.29
CA ILE A 479 16.43 -17.30 -10.32
C ILE A 479 15.09 -17.67 -9.68
N GLY A 480 13.98 -17.38 -10.37
CA GLY A 480 12.63 -17.69 -9.91
C GLY A 480 12.07 -18.94 -10.59
N ASN A 481 11.18 -19.66 -9.89
CA ASN A 481 10.32 -20.70 -10.47
C ASN A 481 9.22 -20.09 -11.37
N HIS A 482 8.84 -18.84 -11.12
CA HIS A 482 8.06 -17.99 -12.03
C HIS A 482 8.88 -16.76 -12.47
N PRO A 483 8.75 -16.28 -13.72
CA PRO A 483 9.49 -15.11 -14.20
C PRO A 483 9.21 -13.83 -13.38
N GLY A 484 8.01 -13.69 -12.81
CA GLY A 484 7.61 -12.55 -12.01
C GLY A 484 8.33 -12.46 -10.65
N ASP A 485 8.86 -13.57 -10.15
CA ASP A 485 9.48 -13.64 -8.82
C ASP A 485 10.72 -12.76 -8.69
N VAL A 486 11.46 -12.63 -9.79
CA VAL A 486 12.76 -11.96 -9.85
C VAL A 486 12.85 -10.96 -11.01
N ASP A 487 11.72 -10.57 -11.58
CA ASP A 487 11.63 -9.69 -12.76
C ASP A 487 12.48 -10.21 -13.94
N THR A 488 12.37 -11.51 -14.26
CA THR A 488 13.18 -12.15 -15.30
C THR A 488 13.07 -11.44 -16.65
N ALA A 489 11.86 -11.02 -17.04
CA ALA A 489 11.63 -10.31 -18.31
C ALA A 489 12.22 -8.90 -18.32
N GLY A 490 12.08 -8.14 -17.22
CA GLY A 490 12.68 -6.81 -17.09
C GLY A 490 14.20 -6.88 -17.08
N LYS A 491 14.79 -7.80 -16.30
CA LYS A 491 16.23 -8.06 -16.28
C LYS A 491 16.74 -8.44 -17.67
N TRP A 492 16.06 -9.33 -18.39
CA TRP A 492 16.45 -9.68 -19.76
C TRP A 492 16.42 -8.47 -20.70
N ALA A 493 15.36 -7.66 -20.65
CA ALA A 493 15.25 -6.46 -21.48
C ALA A 493 16.40 -5.46 -21.20
N ARG A 494 16.76 -5.25 -19.93
CA ARG A 494 17.90 -4.41 -19.54
C ARG A 494 19.23 -4.97 -20.04
N MET A 495 19.44 -6.29 -19.91
CA MET A 495 20.64 -6.96 -20.42
C MET A 495 20.76 -6.84 -21.94
N LYS A 496 19.66 -6.96 -22.69
CA LYS A 496 19.64 -6.73 -24.15
C LYS A 496 19.99 -5.29 -24.54
N ASN A 497 19.68 -4.33 -23.68
CA ASN A 497 19.99 -2.92 -23.89
C ASN A 497 21.42 -2.55 -23.46
N GLY A 498 22.26 -3.54 -23.11
CA GLY A 498 23.68 -3.34 -22.80
C GLY A 498 23.99 -2.96 -21.36
N GLU A 499 23.02 -3.05 -20.45
CA GLU A 499 23.27 -2.90 -19.01
C GLU A 499 24.22 -4.01 -18.50
N PRO A 500 25.12 -3.72 -17.54
CA PRO A 500 25.84 -4.77 -16.80
C PRO A 500 24.86 -5.83 -16.29
N ASN A 501 25.26 -7.11 -16.30
CA ASN A 501 24.34 -8.23 -16.15
C ASN A 501 23.39 -8.05 -14.93
N PRO A 502 22.10 -7.73 -15.16
CA PRO A 502 21.15 -7.37 -14.12
C PRO A 502 20.67 -8.58 -13.28
N PHE A 503 21.10 -9.79 -13.64
CA PHE A 503 20.88 -10.98 -12.82
C PHE A 503 21.88 -11.11 -11.67
N ILE A 504 23.03 -10.43 -11.75
CA ILE A 504 24.00 -10.35 -10.65
C ILE A 504 23.51 -9.29 -9.66
N ASP A 505 22.89 -9.74 -8.59
CA ASP A 505 22.19 -8.91 -7.62
C ASP A 505 22.15 -9.62 -6.25
N THR A 506 23.11 -9.24 -5.40
CA THR A 506 23.30 -9.85 -4.06
C THR A 506 22.18 -9.57 -3.07
N THR A 507 21.22 -8.73 -3.45
CA THR A 507 20.09 -8.31 -2.61
C THR A 507 18.75 -8.92 -3.05
N ALA A 508 18.75 -9.71 -4.13
CA ALA A 508 17.54 -10.27 -4.71
C ALA A 508 16.84 -11.27 -3.77
N LEU A 509 17.60 -12.13 -3.08
CA LEU A 509 17.03 -13.10 -2.13
C LEU A 509 16.36 -12.40 -0.94
N ASP A 510 17.04 -11.43 -0.33
CA ASP A 510 16.49 -10.66 0.79
C ASP A 510 15.17 -9.97 0.42
N ARG A 511 15.13 -9.33 -0.74
CA ARG A 511 13.89 -8.70 -1.23
C ARG A 511 12.78 -9.72 -1.47
N ARG A 512 13.12 -10.89 -2.03
CA ARG A 512 12.15 -11.95 -2.29
C ARG A 512 11.57 -12.50 -0.99
N LEU A 513 12.42 -12.82 -0.01
CA LEU A 513 11.99 -13.33 1.29
C LEU A 513 11.17 -12.28 2.06
N ALA A 514 11.57 -11.00 2.03
CA ALA A 514 10.81 -9.92 2.65
C ALA A 514 9.42 -9.76 2.01
N TYR A 515 9.33 -9.84 0.67
CA TYR A 515 8.06 -9.79 -0.06
C TYR A 515 7.13 -10.94 0.34
N ILE A 516 7.63 -12.17 0.34
CA ILE A 516 6.84 -13.36 0.70
C ILE A 516 6.42 -13.29 2.18
N THR A 517 7.33 -12.91 3.07
CA THR A 517 7.03 -12.75 4.51
C THR A 517 5.87 -11.77 4.70
N LYS A 518 5.93 -10.62 4.03
CA LYS A 518 4.85 -9.63 4.09
C LYS A 518 3.54 -10.16 3.53
N GLN A 519 3.55 -10.79 2.36
CA GLN A 519 2.34 -11.38 1.78
C GLN A 519 1.68 -12.39 2.73
N PHE A 520 2.51 -13.20 3.39
CA PHE A 520 2.05 -14.18 4.35
C PHE A 520 1.46 -13.51 5.60
N GLU A 521 2.12 -12.50 6.15
CA GLU A 521 1.61 -11.74 7.31
C GLU A 521 0.29 -11.01 6.98
N ASP A 522 0.20 -10.36 5.82
CA ASP A 522 -1.01 -9.70 5.35
C ASP A 522 -2.16 -10.71 5.18
N MET A 523 -1.88 -11.90 4.61
CA MET A 523 -2.84 -12.98 4.49
C MET A 523 -3.36 -13.41 5.87
N ILE A 524 -2.47 -13.64 6.84
CA ILE A 524 -2.85 -14.03 8.21
C ILE A 524 -3.69 -12.93 8.87
N ALA A 525 -3.30 -11.66 8.74
CA ALA A 525 -4.00 -10.52 9.34
C ALA A 525 -5.42 -10.34 8.76
N SER A 526 -5.61 -10.67 7.49
CA SER A 526 -6.92 -10.60 6.81
C SER A 526 -7.90 -11.70 7.21
N GLY A 527 -7.46 -12.75 7.92
CA GLY A 527 -8.29 -13.87 8.34
C GLY A 527 -8.66 -14.87 7.24
N VAL A 528 -8.01 -14.77 6.08
CA VAL A 528 -8.24 -15.60 4.88
C VAL A 528 -7.71 -17.03 5.02
#